data_AF-A0A8I1TK88-F1
#
_entry.id   AF-A0A8I1TK88-F1
#
_cell.length_a   1.000
_cell.length_b   1.000
_cell.length_c   1.000
_cell.angle_alpha   90.00
_cell.angle_beta   90.00
_cell.angle_gamma   90.00
#
_symmetry.space_group_name_H-M   'P 1'
#
loop_
_entity.id
_entity.type
_entity.pdbx_description
1 polymer ?
#
loop_
_entity_poly.entity_id
_entity_poly.type
_entity_poly.pdbx_seq_one_letter_code
_entity_poly.pdbx_strand_id
1 'polypeptide(L)'
;MARMSAVVIVLEMLAISLAVAVFGPFVLLVGVPALLATVLVLATVVLAERRRVRREAAAAALPTVPGGLMSGFFRVPQQAAPVPQQVAPVDAPERTRS
;
A
#
# COMPACT_ATOMS: atom_id res chain seq x y z
N MET A 1 9.45 22.31 -12.79
CA MET A 1 10.21 21.10 -13.15
C MET A 1 11.69 21.36 -13.34
N ALA A 2 12.12 22.21 -14.30
CA ALA A 2 13.55 22.44 -14.60
C ALA A 2 14.42 22.91 -13.41
N ARG A 3 13.87 23.75 -12.51
CA ARG A 3 14.57 24.18 -11.30
C ARG A 3 14.81 23.02 -10.31
N MET A 4 13.84 22.13 -10.16
CA MET A 4 13.93 20.96 -9.29
C MET A 4 14.97 19.97 -9.82
N SER A 5 14.97 19.71 -11.13
CA SER A 5 15.96 18.83 -11.77
C SER A 5 17.38 19.40 -11.66
N ALA A 6 17.56 20.71 -11.81
CA ALA A 6 18.86 21.35 -11.64
C ALA A 6 19.41 21.19 -10.21
N VAL A 7 18.56 21.39 -9.19
CA VAL A 7 18.96 21.20 -7.79
C VAL A 7 19.37 19.76 -7.51
N VAL A 8 18.62 18.78 -8.03
CA VAL A 8 18.94 17.36 -7.87
C VAL A 8 20.29 17.03 -8.49
N ILE A 9 20.55 17.48 -9.71
CA ILE A 9 21.83 17.25 -10.40
C ILE A 9 23.00 17.85 -9.59
N VAL A 10 22.84 19.07 -9.07
CA VAL A 10 23.87 19.72 -8.24
C VAL A 10 24.13 18.93 -6.97
N LEU A 11 23.07 18.48 -6.29
CA LEU A 11 23.18 17.69 -5.06
C LEU A 11 23.84 16.33 -5.31
N GLU A 12 23.51 15.68 -6.42
CA GLU A 12 24.09 14.40 -6.82
C GLU A 12 25.59 14.54 -7.12
N MET A 13 25.99 15.58 -7.85
CA MET A 13 27.39 15.90 -8.10
C MET A 13 28.15 16.18 -6.79
N LEU A 14 27.55 16.90 -5.85
CA LEU A 14 28.11 17.14 -4.52
C LEU A 14 28.28 15.83 -3.73
N ALA A 15 27.27 14.96 -3.75
CA ALA A 15 27.31 13.68 -3.06
C ALA A 15 28.41 12.78 -3.61
N ILE A 16 28.53 12.67 -4.95
CA ILE A 16 29.60 11.90 -5.60
C ILE A 16 30.97 12.49 -5.24
N SER A 17 31.11 13.81 -5.32
CA SER A 17 32.38 14.49 -5.01
C SER A 17 32.80 14.24 -3.56
N LEU A 18 31.88 14.36 -2.61
CA LEU A 18 32.14 14.08 -1.19
C LEU A 18 32.48 12.60 -0.95
N ALA A 19 31.75 11.68 -1.59
CA ALA A 19 32.02 10.25 -1.46
C ALA A 19 33.44 9.90 -1.94
N VAL A 20 33.85 10.44 -3.09
CA VAL A 20 35.20 10.24 -3.62
C VAL A 20 36.26 10.91 -2.75
N ALA A 21 35.99 12.12 -2.25
CA ALA A 21 36.93 12.84 -1.39
C ALA A 21 37.19 12.12 -0.05
N VAL A 22 36.16 11.52 0.55
CA VAL A 22 36.25 10.86 1.87
C VAL A 22 36.71 9.41 1.76
N PHE A 23 36.21 8.65 0.78
CA PHE A 23 36.42 7.20 0.68
C PHE A 23 37.29 6.77 -0.51
N GLY A 24 37.70 7.72 -1.36
CA GLY A 24 38.45 7.44 -2.58
C GLY A 24 37.59 6.89 -3.72
N PRO A 25 38.17 6.70 -4.92
CA PRO A 25 37.42 6.30 -6.11
C PRO A 25 36.83 4.88 -6.03
N PHE A 26 37.42 3.99 -5.23
CA PHE A 26 36.94 2.61 -5.07
C PHE A 26 35.55 2.49 -4.46
N VAL A 27 35.09 3.51 -3.72
CA VAL A 27 33.73 3.52 -3.14
C VAL A 27 32.66 3.48 -4.23
N LEU A 28 32.92 4.07 -5.41
CA LEU A 28 31.97 4.06 -6.52
C LEU A 28 31.89 2.67 -7.17
N LEU A 29 33.01 1.94 -7.22
CA LEU A 29 33.07 0.58 -7.76
C LEU A 29 32.22 -0.41 -6.96
N VAL A 30 32.08 -0.23 -5.65
CA VAL A 30 31.31 -1.13 -4.78
C VAL A 30 29.93 -0.56 -4.47
N GLY A 31 29.86 0.73 -4.15
CA GLY A 31 28.64 1.42 -3.74
C GLY A 31 27.61 1.51 -4.85
N VAL A 32 28.02 1.79 -6.09
CA VAL A 32 27.07 1.89 -7.23
C VAL A 32 26.42 0.52 -7.51
N PRO A 33 27.15 -0.59 -7.66
CA PRO A 33 26.51 -1.91 -7.81
C PRO A 33 25.62 -2.30 -6.63
N ALA A 34 26.02 -1.98 -5.39
CA ALA A 34 25.20 -2.25 -4.20
C ALA A 34 23.88 -1.46 -4.20
N LEU A 35 23.93 -0.18 -4.60
CA LEU A 35 22.73 0.66 -4.77
C LEU A 35 21.84 0.12 -5.89
N LEU A 36 22.42 -0.29 -7.02
CA LEU A 36 21.65 -0.89 -8.11
C LEU A 36 20.97 -2.19 -7.66
N ALA A 37 21.66 -3.03 -6.89
CA ALA A 37 21.09 -4.26 -6.35
C ALA A 37 19.90 -3.98 -5.41
N THR A 38 20.03 -3.00 -4.50
CA THR A 38 18.94 -2.62 -3.59
C THR A 38 17.73 -2.05 -4.36
N VAL A 39 17.97 -1.17 -5.33
CA VAL A 39 16.89 -0.65 -6.21
C VAL A 39 16.20 -1.79 -6.96
N LEU A 40 16.95 -2.76 -7.46
CA LEU A 40 16.38 -3.90 -8.18
C LEU A 40 15.53 -4.77 -7.26
N VAL A 41 16.00 -5.06 -6.04
CA VAL A 41 15.21 -5.76 -5.02
C VAL A 41 13.92 -4.99 -4.71
N LEU A 42 14.01 -3.69 -4.43
CA LEU A 42 12.85 -2.83 -4.20
C LEU A 42 11.87 -2.86 -5.37
N ALA A 43 12.36 -2.77 -6.61
CA ALA A 43 11.53 -2.85 -7.81
C ALA A 43 10.82 -4.22 -7.92
N THR A 44 11.50 -5.31 -7.60
CA THR A 44 10.87 -6.66 -7.63
C THR A 44 9.79 -6.80 -6.56
N VAL A 45 10.02 -6.28 -5.36
CA VAL A 45 9.02 -6.29 -4.26
C VAL A 45 7.82 -5.45 -4.65
N VAL A 46 8.02 -4.24 -5.17
CA VAL A 46 6.93 -3.36 -5.64
C VAL A 46 6.15 -4.02 -6.77
N LEU A 47 6.83 -4.71 -7.70
CA LEU A 47 6.15 -5.42 -8.78
C LEU A 47 5.35 -6.62 -8.26
N ALA A 48 5.88 -7.35 -7.29
CA ALA A 48 5.19 -8.46 -6.63
C ALA A 48 3.94 -7.97 -5.88
N GLU A 49 4.06 -6.89 -5.10
CA GLU A 49 2.92 -6.26 -4.41
C GLU A 49 1.87 -5.76 -5.40
N ARG A 50 2.27 -5.09 -6.48
CA ARG A 50 1.33 -4.67 -7.53
C ARG A 50 0.60 -5.86 -8.16
N ARG A 51 1.28 -7.00 -8.35
CA ARG A 51 0.65 -8.23 -8.85
C ARG A 51 -0.32 -8.81 -7.82
N ARG A 52 0.03 -8.77 -6.53
CA ARG A 52 -0.83 -9.22 -5.42
C ARG A 52 -2.10 -8.37 -5.33
N VAL A 53 -1.97 -7.05 -5.32
CA VAL A 53 -3.10 -6.11 -5.31
C VAL A 53 -4.03 -6.34 -6.51
N ARG A 54 -3.47 -6.61 -7.71
CA ARG A 54 -4.29 -6.94 -8.88
C ARG A 54 -5.05 -8.26 -8.73
N ARG A 55 -4.47 -9.27 -8.08
CA ARG A 55 -5.16 -10.55 -7.80
C ARG A 55 -6.26 -10.37 -6.77
N GLU A 56 -6.03 -9.59 -5.72
CA GLU A 56 -7.02 -9.29 -4.70
C GLU A 56 -8.19 -8.46 -5.28
N ALA A 57 -7.89 -7.48 -6.15
CA ALA A 57 -8.91 -6.73 -6.88
C ALA A 57 -9.72 -7.62 -7.85
N ALA A 58 -9.07 -8.56 -8.54
CA ALA A 58 -9.76 -9.52 -9.40
C ALA A 58 -10.63 -10.50 -8.61
N ALA A 59 -10.18 -10.94 -7.43
CA ALA A 59 -10.95 -11.80 -6.54
C ALA A 59 -12.16 -11.07 -5.92
N ALA A 60 -12.02 -9.79 -5.59
CA ALA A 60 -13.12 -8.94 -5.12
C ALA A 60 -14.13 -8.57 -6.22
N ALA A 61 -13.71 -8.61 -7.49
CA ALA A 61 -14.58 -8.38 -8.65
C ALA A 61 -15.33 -9.64 -9.10
N LEU A 62 -15.01 -10.82 -8.56
CA LEU A 62 -15.83 -12.01 -8.75
C LEU A 62 -17.13 -11.82 -7.96
N PRO A 63 -18.32 -11.97 -8.58
CA PRO A 63 -19.57 -11.93 -7.85
C PRO A 63 -19.52 -13.05 -6.81
N THR A 64 -19.54 -12.68 -5.53
CA THR A 64 -19.77 -13.62 -4.43
C THR A 64 -21.15 -14.21 -4.66
N VAL A 65 -21.23 -15.32 -5.41
CA VAL A 65 -22.49 -16.02 -5.62
C VAL A 65 -22.93 -16.47 -4.23
N PRO A 66 -24.07 -15.99 -3.70
CA PRO A 66 -24.65 -16.54 -2.49
C PRO A 66 -25.19 -17.91 -2.89
N GLY A 67 -24.30 -18.90 -2.95
CA GLY A 67 -24.62 -20.28 -3.24
C GLY A 67 -25.32 -20.86 -2.04
N GLY A 68 -26.66 -20.76 -2.05
CA GLY A 68 -27.53 -21.26 -1.02
C GLY A 68 -27.25 -22.71 -0.65
N LEU A 69 -27.13 -22.92 0.66
CA LEU A 69 -27.81 -23.97 1.42
C LEU A 69 -27.30 -25.43 1.37
N MET A 70 -26.19 -25.82 0.73
CA MET A 70 -25.71 -27.22 0.84
C MET A 70 -24.18 -27.47 0.67
N SER A 71 -23.28 -26.81 1.42
CA SER A 71 -21.94 -27.41 1.64
C SER A 71 -21.31 -26.97 2.98
N GLY A 72 -21.29 -27.89 3.94
CA GLY A 72 -20.87 -27.66 5.32
C GLY A 72 -19.36 -27.61 5.56
N PHE A 73 -18.55 -26.93 4.74
CA PHE A 73 -17.09 -27.00 4.89
C PHE A 73 -16.27 -25.73 4.67
N PHE A 74 -16.84 -24.53 4.54
CA PHE A 74 -16.04 -23.30 4.50
C PHE A 74 -16.39 -22.32 5.61
N ARG A 75 -15.73 -22.48 6.75
CA ARG A 75 -15.65 -21.46 7.80
C ARG A 75 -14.61 -20.42 7.36
N VAL A 76 -15.05 -19.38 6.65
CA VAL A 76 -14.23 -18.19 6.43
C VAL A 76 -14.24 -17.37 7.72
N PRO A 77 -13.08 -16.96 8.30
CA PRO A 77 -13.07 -16.12 9.49
C PRO A 77 -13.71 -14.77 9.16
N GLN A 78 -14.84 -14.46 9.80
CA GLN A 78 -15.44 -13.13 9.75
C GLN A 78 -14.45 -12.11 10.34
N GLN A 79 -13.82 -11.32 9.49
CA GLN A 79 -13.25 -10.05 9.91
C GLN A 79 -14.40 -9.17 10.38
N ALA A 80 -14.32 -8.75 11.64
CA ALA A 80 -15.32 -7.98 12.36
C ALA A 80 -15.80 -6.78 11.54
N ALA A 81 -17.10 -6.80 11.18
CA ALA A 81 -17.78 -5.64 10.65
C ALA A 81 -17.95 -4.59 11.78
N PRO A 82 -17.66 -3.31 11.54
CA PRO A 82 -17.97 -2.26 12.50
C PRO A 82 -19.50 -2.12 12.62
N VAL A 83 -20.01 -2.24 13.85
CA VAL A 83 -21.41 -2.06 14.20
C VAL A 83 -21.84 -0.62 13.90
N PRO A 84 -22.90 -0.37 13.10
CA PRO A 84 -23.47 0.96 12.99
C PRO A 84 -24.18 1.31 14.30
N GLN A 85 -23.65 2.28 15.04
CA GLN A 85 -24.38 2.96 16.12
C GLN A 85 -25.51 3.78 15.49
N GLN A 86 -26.70 3.20 15.39
CA GLN A 86 -27.91 3.92 15.04
C GLN A 86 -28.59 4.36 16.34
N VAL A 87 -28.10 5.46 16.91
CA VAL A 87 -28.75 6.17 18.00
C VAL A 87 -29.82 7.06 17.38
N ALA A 88 -31.08 6.68 17.56
CA ALA A 88 -32.21 7.57 17.33
C ALA A 88 -33.17 7.45 18.52
N PRO A 89 -33.38 8.53 19.29
CA PRO A 89 -34.62 8.71 20.01
C PRO A 89 -35.26 9.97 19.45
N VAL A 90 -36.15 9.81 18.48
CA VAL A 90 -37.01 10.91 18.01
C VAL A 90 -38.44 10.40 17.92
N ASP A 91 -39.20 10.95 18.85
CA ASP A 91 -40.62 11.29 18.83
C ASP A 91 -41.70 10.32 19.34
N ALA A 92 -42.52 10.96 20.18
CA ALA A 92 -43.63 10.50 20.97
C ALA A 92 -44.84 10.03 20.15
N PRO A 93 -45.71 9.25 20.81
CA PRO A 93 -47.14 9.54 20.80
C PRO A 93 -47.67 9.41 22.26
N GLU A 94 -48.83 9.86 22.70
CA GLU A 94 -50.06 10.23 22.03
C GLU A 94 -50.92 10.91 23.11
N ARG A 95 -51.77 11.86 22.71
CA ARG A 95 -52.90 12.30 23.54
C ARG A 95 -53.82 11.09 23.79
N THR A 96 -54.19 10.83 25.03
CA THR A 96 -55.42 10.08 25.32
C THR A 96 -56.15 10.71 26.49
N ARG A 97 -57.46 10.87 26.27
CA ARG A 97 -58.48 11.43 27.16
C ARG A 97 -58.70 10.54 28.38
N SER A 98 -58.94 11.16 29.54
CA SER A 98 -60.03 10.83 30.47
C SER A 98 -60.14 11.92 31.52
#